data_AF-A0A368ZU87-F1
#
_entry.id   AF-A0A368ZU87-F1
#
_cell.length_a   1.000
_cell.length_b   1.000
_cell.length_c   1.000
_cell.angle_alpha   90.00
_cell.angle_beta   90.00
_cell.angle_gamma   90.00
#
_symmetry.space_group_name_H-M   'P 1'
#
loop_
_entity.id
_entity.type
_entity.pdbx_description
1 polymer ?
#
loop_
_entity_poly.entity_id
_entity_poly.type
_entity_poly.pdbx_seq_one_letter_code
_entity_poly.pdbx_strand_id
1 'polypeptide(L)'
;MGGYEGHRGWINYLAVSPDHQRKGYGQAIMKEVELSITAKGCPKINLQVRNTNQTVIEFYKAIGYGNDDVVGLGKRFEHDS
;
A
#
# COMPACT_ATOMS: atom_id res chain seq x y z
N MET A 1 -2.06 -8.03 -0.60
CA MET A 1 -2.64 -8.06 -1.95
C MET A 1 -2.39 -6.74 -2.66
N GLY A 2 -1.52 -6.78 -3.67
CA GLY A 2 -1.33 -5.70 -4.64
C GLY A 2 -1.93 -6.12 -5.99
N GLY A 3 -2.51 -5.18 -6.72
CA GLY A 3 -3.10 -5.43 -8.05
C GLY A 3 -2.69 -4.35 -9.04
N TYR A 4 -2.79 -4.65 -10.33
CA TYR A 4 -2.62 -3.68 -11.42
C TYR A 4 -3.92 -3.63 -12.20
N GLU A 5 -4.54 -2.45 -12.29
CA GLU A 5 -5.87 -2.28 -12.91
C GLU A 5 -5.81 -1.83 -14.39
N GLY A 6 -4.62 -1.73 -14.97
CA GLY A 6 -4.41 -1.33 -16.37
C GLY A 6 -3.86 0.09 -16.54
N HIS A 7 -3.88 0.90 -15.47
CA HIS A 7 -3.22 2.22 -15.46
C HIS A 7 -2.36 2.41 -14.21
N ARG A 8 -2.83 2.05 -13.01
CA ARG A 8 -2.09 2.15 -11.75
C ARG A 8 -2.04 0.82 -11.00
N GLY A 9 -1.00 0.68 -10.18
CA GLY A 9 -0.91 -0.36 -9.17
C GLY A 9 -1.67 0.07 -7.93
N TRP A 10 -2.26 -0.88 -7.20
CA TRP A 10 -2.96 -0.63 -5.94
C TRP A 10 -2.56 -1.63 -4.88
N ILE A 11 -2.26 -1.14 -3.67
CA ILE A 11 -2.12 -1.99 -2.48
C ILE A 11 -3.39 -1.90 -1.65
N ASN A 12 -4.11 -3.02 -1.55
CA ASN A 12 -5.32 -3.08 -0.73
C ASN A 12 -5.00 -3.54 0.70
N TYR A 13 -4.11 -4.52 0.83
CA TYR A 13 -3.73 -5.08 2.13
C TYR A 13 -2.25 -5.45 2.14
N LEU A 14 -1.55 -5.09 3.21
CA LEU A 14 -0.23 -5.58 3.54
C LEU A 14 -0.22 -5.88 5.04
N ALA A 15 0.21 -7.07 5.41
CA ALA A 15 0.29 -7.48 6.80
C ALA A 15 1.54 -8.34 7.01
N VAL A 16 2.14 -8.18 8.19
CA VAL A 16 3.21 -9.04 8.70
C VAL A 16 2.74 -9.50 10.09
N SER A 17 2.80 -10.81 10.33
CA SER A 17 2.50 -11.39 11.65
C SER A 17 3.25 -10.63 12.76
N PRO A 18 2.62 -10.31 13.91
CA PRO A 18 3.25 -9.55 14.98
C PRO A 18 4.64 -10.05 15.37
N ASP A 19 4.81 -11.37 15.50
CA ASP A 19 6.09 -12.03 15.88
C ASP A 19 7.20 -11.90 14.82
N HIS A 20 6.82 -11.42 13.63
CA HIS A 20 7.68 -11.27 12.46
C HIS A 20 7.87 -9.81 12.06
N GLN A 21 7.27 -8.86 12.78
CA GLN A 21 7.43 -7.43 12.50
C GLN A 21 8.85 -6.95 12.81
N ARG A 22 9.22 -5.79 12.24
CA ARG A 22 10.54 -5.15 12.40
C ARG A 22 11.74 -5.97 11.90
N LYS A 23 11.49 -7.06 11.14
CA LYS A 23 12.51 -7.90 10.48
C LYS A 23 12.69 -7.58 8.98
N GLY A 24 12.08 -6.50 8.48
CA GLY A 24 12.17 -6.08 7.08
C GLY A 24 11.20 -6.77 6.11
N TYR A 25 10.36 -7.71 6.57
CA TYR A 25 9.45 -8.44 5.67
C TYR A 25 8.44 -7.54 4.94
N GLY A 26 7.90 -6.52 5.61
CA GLY A 26 6.98 -5.58 4.94
C GLY A 26 7.64 -4.87 3.76
N GLN A 27 8.90 -4.44 3.92
CA GLN A 27 9.69 -3.84 2.85
C GLN A 27 10.02 -4.85 1.74
N ALA A 28 10.40 -6.07 2.10
CA ALA A 28 10.68 -7.12 1.11
C ALA A 28 9.45 -7.45 0.24
N ILE A 29 8.27 -7.54 0.87
CA ILE A 29 7.01 -7.76 0.15
C ILE A 29 6.71 -6.58 -0.79
N MET A 30 6.84 -5.34 -0.31
CA MET A 30 6.59 -4.16 -1.15
C MET A 30 7.53 -4.06 -2.34
N LYS A 31 8.82 -4.36 -2.14
CA LYS A 31 9.80 -4.41 -3.21
C LYS A 31 9.43 -5.41 -4.31
N GLU A 32 8.95 -6.60 -3.94
CA GLU A 32 8.51 -7.59 -4.91
C GLU A 32 7.28 -7.13 -5.69
N VAL A 33 6.35 -6.44 -5.02
CA VAL A 33 5.17 -5.85 -5.67
C VAL A 33 5.58 -4.74 -6.64
N GLU A 34 6.50 -3.86 -6.25
CA GLU A 34 7.05 -2.82 -7.11
C GLU A 34 7.68 -3.41 -8.37
N LEU A 35 8.52 -4.44 -8.23
CA LEU A 35 9.14 -5.15 -9.36
C LEU A 35 8.07 -5.77 -10.29
N SER A 36 7.11 -6.48 -9.72
CA SER A 36 6.03 -7.12 -10.47
C SER A 36 5.15 -6.13 -11.24
N ILE A 37 4.87 -4.96 -10.66
CA ILE A 37 4.01 -3.94 -11.25
C ILE A 37 4.78 -3.11 -12.30
N THR A 38 6.02 -2.73 -12.01
CA THR A 38 6.87 -2.01 -12.98
C THR A 38 7.21 -2.85 -14.22
N ALA A 39 7.41 -4.16 -14.06
CA ALA A 39 7.58 -5.08 -15.19
C ALA A 39 6.38 -5.11 -16.15
N LYS A 40 5.19 -4.69 -15.69
CA LYS A 40 3.98 -4.54 -16.52
C LYS A 40 3.83 -3.16 -17.15
N GLY A 41 4.83 -2.28 -17.03
CA GLY A 41 4.79 -0.91 -17.53
C GLY A 41 3.94 0.04 -16.69
N CYS A 42 3.55 -0.37 -15.47
CA CYS A 42 2.73 0.44 -14.60
C CYS A 42 3.57 1.56 -13.96
N PRO A 43 3.20 2.84 -14.16
CA PRO A 43 4.05 3.97 -13.78
C PRO A 43 3.99 4.33 -12.29
N LYS A 44 3.04 3.78 -11.52
CA LYS A 44 2.84 4.16 -10.10
C LYS A 44 2.00 3.15 -9.33
N ILE A 45 2.24 3.08 -8.03
CA ILE A 45 1.39 2.36 -7.07
C ILE A 45 0.69 3.38 -6.16
N ASN A 46 -0.61 3.18 -5.94
CA ASN A 46 -1.46 3.94 -5.03
C ASN A 46 -1.89 3.07 -3.85
N LEU A 47 -2.09 3.70 -2.70
CA LEU A 47 -2.62 3.06 -1.50
C LEU A 47 -3.29 4.11 -0.62
N GLN A 48 -4.15 3.66 0.29
CA GLN A 48 -4.80 4.53 1.28
C GLN A 48 -4.50 4.02 2.68
N VAL A 49 -4.10 4.94 3.54
CA VAL A 49 -3.89 4.69 4.98
C VAL A 49 -4.80 5.64 5.74
N ARG A 50 -5.42 5.15 6.82
CA ARG A 50 -6.16 6.04 7.74
C ARG A 50 -5.19 7.06 8.32
N ASN A 51 -5.56 8.33 8.32
CA ASN A 51 -4.75 9.42 8.86
C ASN A 51 -4.33 9.22 10.33
N THR A 52 -5.09 8.46 11.10
CA THR A 52 -4.79 8.11 12.49
C THR A 52 -3.72 7.04 12.64
N ASN A 53 -3.37 6.29 11.58
CA ASN A 53 -2.38 5.22 11.65
C ASN A 53 -0.98 5.74 11.28
N GLN A 54 -0.41 6.53 12.18
CA GLN A 54 0.86 7.20 11.96
C GLN A 54 2.03 6.22 11.73
N THR A 55 2.04 5.07 12.41
CA THR A 55 3.06 4.04 12.23
C THR A 55 3.08 3.49 10.79
N VAL A 56 1.92 3.23 10.19
CA VAL A 56 1.85 2.74 8.80
C VAL A 56 2.22 3.84 7.81
N ILE A 57 1.83 5.09 8.09
CA ILE A 57 2.24 6.24 7.27
C ILE A 57 3.76 6.37 7.25
N GLU A 58 4.42 6.29 8.42
CA GLU A 58 5.88 6.35 8.52
C GLU A 58 6.58 5.17 7.86
N PHE A 59 6.01 3.97 7.94
CA PHE A 59 6.50 2.80 7.20
C PHE A 59 6.54 3.08 5.70
N TYR A 60 5.43 3.55 5.10
CA TYR A 60 5.36 3.82 3.67
C TYR A 60 6.27 4.98 3.25
N LYS A 61 6.36 6.05 4.06
CA LYS A 61 7.32 7.13 3.84
C LYS A 61 8.76 6.64 3.82
N ALA A 62 9.13 5.75 4.74
CA ALA A 62 10.48 5.20 4.82
C ALA A 62 10.87 4.36 3.59
N ILE A 63 9.90 3.83 2.84
CA ILE A 63 10.13 3.08 1.61
C ILE A 63 9.80 3.88 0.33
N GLY A 64 9.70 5.20 0.43
CA GLY A 64 9.62 6.10 -0.73
C GLY A 64 8.21 6.49 -1.20
N TYR A 65 7.16 6.11 -0.46
CA TYR A 65 5.80 6.54 -0.77
C TYR A 65 5.52 7.93 -0.17
N GLY A 66 4.92 8.81 -0.97
CA GLY A 66 4.57 10.18 -0.58
C GLY A 66 3.05 10.41 -0.52
N ASN A 67 2.67 11.57 0.02
CA ASN A 67 1.32 12.08 -0.16
C ASN A 67 1.23 12.72 -1.55
N ASP A 68 0.18 12.41 -2.30
CA ASP A 68 -0.11 13.01 -3.60
C ASP A 68 -1.00 14.26 -3.52
N ASP A 69 -1.36 14.68 -2.30
CA ASP A 69 -2.28 15.79 -2.02
C ASP A 69 -3.65 15.61 -2.70
N VAL A 70 -4.15 14.37 -2.67
CA VAL A 70 -5.47 13.97 -3.21
C VAL A 70 -6.47 13.64 -2.10
N VAL A 71 -7.75 13.83 -2.38
CA VAL A 71 -8.84 13.46 -1.46
C VAL A 71 -9.30 12.03 -1.74
N GLY A 72 -9.24 11.17 -0.72
CA GLY A 72 -9.84 9.83 -0.77
C GLY A 72 -11.36 9.89 -0.63
N LEU A 73 -12.08 9.42 -1.64
CA LEU A 73 -13.55 9.34 -1.63
C LEU A 73 -13.98 7.87 -1.58
N GLY A 74 -15.01 7.56 -0.80
CA GLY A 74 -15.59 6.23 -0.72
C GLY A 74 -17.07 6.28 -0.39
N LYS A 75 -17.84 5.34 -0.95
CA LYS A 75 -19.25 5.12 -0.63
C LYS A 75 -19.39 3.74 -0.02
N ARG A 76 -19.91 3.66 1.21
CA ARG A 76 -20.17 2.39 1.91
C ARG A 76 -21.54 1.87 1.49
N PHE A 77 -21.60 0.60 1.08
CA PHE A 77 -22.85 -0.07 0.71
C PHE A 77 -23.34 -1.03 1.78
N GLU A 78 -22.43 -1.54 2.63
CA GLU A 78 -22.72 -2.50 3.70
C GLU A 78 -21.95 -2.11 4.97
N HIS A 79 -22.54 -2.36 6.14
CA HIS A 79 -21.87 -2.18 7.42
C HIS A 79 -21.35 -3.53 7.90
N ASP A 80 -20.09 -3.54 8.34
CA ASP A 80 -19.52 -4.70 9.01
C ASP A 80 -20.37 -4.97 10.28
N SER A 81 -20.78 -6.22 10.47
CA SER A 81 -21.58 -6.65 11.62
C SER A 81 -20.78 -6.62 12.92
#